data_AF-A0A4R8GFQ6-F1
#
_entry.id   AF-A0A4R8GFQ6-F1
#
_cell.length_a   1.000
_cell.length_b   1.000
_cell.length_c   1.000
_cell.angle_alpha   90.00
_cell.angle_beta   90.00
_cell.angle_gamma   90.00
#
_symmetry.space_group_name_H-M   'P 1'
#
loop_
_entity.id
_entity.type
_entity.pdbx_description
1 polymer ?
#
loop_
_entity_poly.entity_id
_entity_poly.type
_entity_poly.pdbx_seq_one_letter_code
_entity_poly.pdbx_strand_id
1 'polypeptide(L)'
;MIVKSKTKPLLLHQLEALLNRIPDNHSKRRYIEEDYAKQRAGYKGEKSLEYHLSYLPEKDYYIFHDLRLSAGKHYFQIDILILTPFFISILEVKNISGSLYFNPVFTQLVRTIEDTEEGFPDPVKQVKRQAYHLKSWIEEQRFPVPPIEPLVVIGNERSVIKFHPRDKINPQLVIPSSEIPYKINYFTNKYKAEAYSTRQLKKLITKLEISHTPLLTEILQRYQISPAELKQGVQCQKCFPFR
;
A
#
# COMPACT_ATOMS: atom_id res chain seq x y z
N MET A 1 9.46 9.84 -12.49
CA MET A 1 8.38 10.81 -12.30
C MET A 1 7.30 10.18 -11.44
N ILE A 2 6.90 10.85 -10.36
CA ILE A 2 5.72 10.43 -9.59
C ILE A 2 4.49 10.89 -10.36
N VAL A 3 3.69 9.95 -10.85
CA VAL A 3 2.44 10.24 -11.58
C VAL A 3 1.30 10.44 -10.59
N LYS A 4 1.22 9.59 -9.58
CA LYS A 4 0.24 9.70 -8.48
C LYS A 4 0.97 9.65 -7.15
N SER A 5 1.00 10.77 -6.43
CA SER A 5 1.67 10.90 -5.13
C SER A 5 0.91 10.24 -3.98
N LYS A 6 1.61 9.95 -2.87
CA LYS A 6 0.99 9.40 -1.66
C LYS A 6 0.25 10.49 -0.90
N THR A 7 -1.05 10.58 -1.12
CA THR A 7 -1.94 11.49 -0.39
C THR A 7 -2.50 10.84 0.85
N LYS A 8 -3.00 11.66 1.77
CA LYS A 8 -3.68 11.17 2.97
C LYS A 8 -4.93 10.36 2.56
N PRO A 9 -5.08 9.10 2.98
CA PRO A 9 -6.22 8.28 2.58
C PRO A 9 -7.54 8.90 3.04
N LEU A 10 -8.59 8.75 2.22
CA LEU A 10 -9.94 9.24 2.55
C LEU A 10 -10.43 8.69 3.91
N LEU A 11 -10.18 7.41 4.18
CA LEU A 11 -10.51 6.80 5.46
C LEU A 11 -9.87 7.55 6.63
N LEU A 12 -8.62 8.01 6.50
CA LEU A 12 -7.94 8.74 7.56
C LEU A 12 -8.59 10.12 7.80
N HIS A 13 -9.03 10.79 6.72
CA HIS A 13 -9.84 12.01 6.83
C HIS A 13 -11.19 11.73 7.53
N GLN A 14 -11.86 10.64 7.18
CA GLN A 14 -13.14 10.25 7.78
C GLN A 14 -13.01 9.93 9.27
N LEU A 15 -11.95 9.21 9.67
CA LEU A 15 -11.67 8.88 11.07
C LEU A 15 -11.40 10.14 11.90
N GLU A 16 -10.64 11.10 11.39
CA GLU A 16 -10.42 12.38 12.07
C GLU A 16 -11.72 13.17 12.23
N ALA A 17 -12.50 13.27 11.15
CA ALA A 17 -13.78 13.94 11.19
C ALA A 17 -14.75 13.27 12.17
N LEU A 18 -14.72 11.95 12.28
CA LEU A 18 -15.52 11.18 13.24
C LEU A 18 -15.04 11.40 14.68
N LEU A 19 -13.74 11.32 14.96
CA LEU A 19 -13.17 11.54 16.30
C LEU A 19 -13.42 12.95 16.83
N ASN A 20 -13.42 13.95 15.94
CA ASN A 20 -13.77 15.32 16.30
C ASN A 20 -15.24 15.47 16.70
N ARG A 21 -16.14 14.65 16.11
CA ARG A 21 -17.59 14.75 16.31
C ARG A 21 -18.14 13.80 17.37
N ILE A 22 -17.48 12.67 17.62
CA ILE A 22 -17.99 11.70 18.58
C ILE A 22 -17.80 12.23 20.01
N PRO A 23 -18.79 12.07 20.91
CA PRO A 23 -18.64 12.43 22.32
C PRO A 23 -17.45 11.72 22.97
N ASP A 24 -16.82 12.37 23.95
CA ASP A 24 -15.57 11.87 24.54
C ASP A 24 -15.81 10.59 25.38
N ASN A 25 -17.02 10.46 25.95
CA ASN A 25 -17.48 9.29 26.70
C ASN A 25 -18.19 8.23 25.85
N HIS A 26 -18.19 8.36 24.52
CA HIS A 26 -18.89 7.42 23.64
C HIS A 26 -18.22 6.04 23.65
N SER A 27 -19.00 4.97 23.81
CA SER A 27 -18.51 3.58 23.95
C SER A 27 -17.57 3.13 22.81
N LYS A 28 -17.82 3.62 21.59
CA LYS A 28 -17.02 3.29 20.39
C LYS A 28 -15.76 4.13 20.19
N ARG A 29 -15.55 5.19 20.98
CA ARG A 29 -14.46 6.15 20.76
C ARG A 29 -13.08 5.48 20.76
N ARG A 30 -12.80 4.67 21.78
CA ARG A 30 -11.51 3.97 21.92
C ARG A 30 -11.17 3.13 20.69
N TYR A 31 -12.13 2.37 20.17
CA TYR A 31 -11.93 1.55 18.97
C TYR A 31 -11.62 2.40 17.72
N ILE A 32 -12.24 3.59 17.60
CA ILE A 32 -11.98 4.51 16.49
C ILE A 32 -10.59 5.14 16.64
N GLU A 33 -10.15 5.47 17.86
CA GLU A 33 -8.81 5.99 18.15
C GLU A 33 -7.73 4.95 17.82
N GLU A 34 -7.94 3.68 18.19
CA GLU A 34 -7.04 2.57 17.85
C GLU A 34 -6.93 2.36 16.33
N ASP A 35 -8.05 2.36 15.59
CA ASP A 35 -8.01 2.25 14.12
C ASP A 35 -7.38 3.49 13.47
N TYR A 36 -7.67 4.69 13.98
CA TYR A 36 -7.03 5.92 13.51
C TYR A 36 -5.50 5.86 13.68
N ALA A 37 -5.02 5.45 14.85
CA ALA A 37 -3.60 5.30 15.12
C ALA A 37 -2.95 4.29 14.16
N LYS A 38 -3.61 3.15 13.92
CA LYS A 38 -3.15 2.13 12.97
C LYS A 38 -3.08 2.65 11.53
N GLN A 39 -4.15 3.27 11.03
CA GLN A 39 -4.19 3.83 9.67
C GLN A 39 -3.15 4.95 9.50
N ARG A 40 -2.97 5.80 10.52
CA ARG A 40 -1.98 6.87 10.52
C ARG A 40 -0.55 6.34 10.50
N ALA A 41 -0.26 5.28 11.27
CA ALA A 41 1.04 4.62 11.27
C ALA A 41 1.36 3.96 9.93
N GLY A 42 0.37 3.33 9.29
CA GLY A 42 0.47 2.82 7.92
C GLY A 42 0.80 3.92 6.92
N TYR A 43 0.01 5.00 6.90
CA TYR A 43 0.22 6.15 6.02
C TYR A 43 1.63 6.76 6.19
N LYS A 44 2.09 6.95 7.43
CA LYS A 44 3.44 7.46 7.70
C LYS A 44 4.53 6.52 7.20
N GLY A 45 4.36 5.22 7.42
CA GLY A 45 5.28 4.19 6.93
C GLY A 45 5.43 4.27 5.42
N GLU A 46 4.32 4.22 4.69
CA GLU A 46 4.34 4.32 3.23
C GLU A 46 4.90 5.65 2.73
N LYS A 47 4.57 6.78 3.39
CA LYS A 47 5.11 8.09 3.01
C LYS A 47 6.63 8.17 3.19
N SER A 48 7.17 7.49 4.19
CA SER A 48 8.63 7.47 4.41
C SER A 48 9.40 6.82 3.25
N LEU A 49 8.76 5.94 2.46
CA LEU A 49 9.39 5.32 1.29
C LEU A 49 9.63 6.33 0.15
N GLU A 50 8.99 7.50 0.14
CA GLU A 50 9.26 8.55 -0.85
C GLU A 50 10.75 8.94 -0.86
N TYR A 51 11.40 8.93 0.31
CA TYR A 51 12.84 9.15 0.42
C TYR A 51 13.63 8.12 -0.41
N HIS A 52 13.35 6.83 -0.25
CA HIS A 52 14.06 5.79 -1.00
C HIS A 52 13.72 5.82 -2.50
N LEU A 53 12.46 6.11 -2.85
CA LEU A 53 12.03 6.24 -4.24
C LEU A 53 12.67 7.43 -4.96
N SER A 54 13.04 8.49 -4.24
CA SER A 54 13.72 9.66 -4.82
C SER A 54 15.12 9.36 -5.38
N TYR A 55 15.73 8.23 -5.00
CA TYR A 55 16.99 7.77 -5.58
C TYR A 55 16.83 7.12 -6.97
N LEU A 56 15.60 6.89 -7.43
CA LEU A 56 15.36 6.35 -8.76
C LEU A 56 15.48 7.45 -9.83
N PRO A 57 16.19 7.21 -10.96
CA PRO A 57 16.32 8.15 -12.06
C PRO A 57 14.96 8.65 -12.59
N GLU A 58 14.61 9.91 -12.36
CA GLU A 58 13.24 10.41 -12.60
C GLU A 58 12.72 10.22 -14.03
N LYS A 59 13.60 10.12 -15.04
CA LYS A 59 13.21 10.00 -16.45
C LYS A 59 12.81 8.58 -16.87
N ASP A 60 13.15 7.57 -16.07
CA ASP A 60 13.06 6.15 -16.48
C ASP A 60 11.90 5.40 -15.81
N TYR A 61 11.24 6.02 -14.82
CA TYR A 61 10.20 5.39 -14.01
C TYR A 61 8.96 6.25 -13.89
N TYR A 62 7.80 5.60 -13.80
CA TYR A 62 6.51 6.22 -13.50
C TYR A 62 5.92 5.56 -12.25
N ILE A 63 5.72 6.35 -11.20
CA ILE A 63 5.31 5.82 -9.89
C ILE A 63 3.84 6.18 -9.61
N PHE A 64 3.06 5.18 -9.22
CA PHE A 64 1.69 5.36 -8.74
C PHE A 64 1.56 4.85 -7.30
N HIS A 65 1.12 5.71 -6.40
CA HIS A 65 0.75 5.33 -5.04
C HIS A 65 -0.74 4.99 -4.92
N ASP A 66 -1.08 4.00 -4.10
CA ASP A 66 -2.45 3.58 -3.79
C ASP A 66 -3.32 3.28 -5.01
N LEU A 67 -2.75 2.63 -6.02
CA LEU A 67 -3.49 2.32 -7.24
C LEU A 67 -4.47 1.18 -6.97
N ARG A 68 -5.76 1.52 -6.94
CA ARG A 68 -6.87 0.57 -6.81
C ARG A 68 -7.59 0.35 -8.13
N LEU A 69 -7.59 -0.88 -8.63
CA LEU A 69 -8.15 -1.30 -9.91
C LEU A 69 -9.21 -2.40 -9.73
N SER A 70 -10.11 -2.52 -10.70
CA SER A 70 -11.12 -3.59 -10.73
C SER A 70 -10.52 -4.92 -11.20
N ALA A 71 -10.93 -6.01 -10.57
CA ALA A 71 -10.69 -7.40 -10.96
C ALA A 71 -12.05 -8.13 -11.02
N GLY A 72 -12.90 -7.71 -11.96
CA GLY A 72 -14.26 -8.21 -12.13
C GLY A 72 -15.19 -7.71 -11.02
N LYS A 73 -15.60 -8.61 -10.11
CA LYS A 73 -16.51 -8.28 -8.99
C LYS A 73 -15.81 -7.67 -7.78
N HIS A 74 -14.49 -7.77 -7.73
CA HIS A 74 -13.68 -7.28 -6.62
C HIS A 74 -12.69 -6.23 -7.12
N TYR A 75 -12.00 -5.60 -6.18
CA TYR A 75 -10.91 -4.67 -6.47
C TYR A 75 -9.65 -5.16 -5.80
N PHE A 76 -8.51 -4.84 -6.40
CA PHE A 76 -7.20 -5.00 -5.79
C PHE A 76 -6.52 -3.65 -5.70
N GLN A 77 -5.76 -3.46 -4.64
CA GLN A 77 -4.98 -2.25 -4.40
C GLN A 77 -3.50 -2.61 -4.43
N ILE A 78 -2.72 -1.74 -5.05
CA ILE A 78 -1.26 -1.78 -5.10
C ILE A 78 -0.77 -0.54 -4.36
N ASP A 79 0.01 -0.73 -3.29
CA ASP A 79 0.51 0.38 -2.48
C ASP A 79 1.42 1.28 -3.32
N ILE A 80 2.38 0.67 -4.04
CA ILE A 80 3.26 1.39 -4.98
C ILE A 80 3.46 0.56 -6.24
N LEU A 81 3.10 1.14 -7.38
CA LEU A 81 3.38 0.61 -8.72
C LEU A 81 4.52 1.43 -9.35
N ILE A 82 5.59 0.76 -9.75
CA ILE A 82 6.69 1.34 -10.53
C ILE A 82 6.59 0.80 -11.95
N LEU A 83 6.30 1.68 -12.90
CA LEU A 83 6.14 1.36 -14.31
C LEU A 83 7.35 1.86 -15.11
N THR A 84 7.87 1.01 -15.98
CA THR A 84 8.96 1.32 -16.93
C THR A 84 8.62 0.81 -18.34
N PRO A 85 9.39 1.16 -19.37
CA PRO A 85 9.26 0.54 -20.69
C PRO A 85 9.57 -0.97 -20.73
N PHE A 86 10.29 -1.49 -19.73
CA PHE A 86 10.90 -2.84 -19.76
C PHE A 86 10.20 -3.83 -18.82
N PHE A 87 9.84 -3.39 -17.62
CA PHE A 87 9.20 -4.17 -16.57
C PHE A 87 8.25 -3.31 -15.73
N ILE A 88 7.44 -3.99 -14.93
CA ILE A 88 6.62 -3.39 -13.88
C ILE A 88 7.08 -3.96 -12.54
N SER A 89 7.21 -3.12 -11.52
CA SER A 89 7.36 -3.60 -10.14
C SER A 89 6.19 -3.16 -9.29
N ILE A 90 5.71 -4.08 -8.45
CA ILE A 90 4.69 -3.80 -7.44
C ILE A 90 5.32 -3.97 -6.07
N LEU A 91 5.14 -3.00 -5.20
CA LEU A 91 5.70 -3.00 -3.86
C LEU A 91 4.52 -3.00 -2.88
N GLU A 92 4.42 -4.08 -2.10
CA GLU A 92 3.52 -4.22 -0.96
C GLU A 92 4.26 -3.77 0.29
N VAL A 93 3.79 -2.74 0.99
CA VAL A 93 4.54 -2.08 2.07
C VAL A 93 4.04 -2.55 3.42
N LYS A 94 4.93 -3.12 4.24
CA LYS A 94 4.66 -3.47 5.64
C LYS A 94 5.51 -2.62 6.58
N ASN A 95 4.86 -1.74 7.31
CA ASN A 95 5.49 -0.96 8.38
C ASN A 95 5.22 -1.60 9.74
N ILE A 96 5.94 -2.67 10.07
CA ILE A 96 5.71 -3.51 11.26
C ILE A 96 7.01 -3.60 12.05
N SER A 97 7.00 -3.33 13.35
CA SER A 97 8.16 -3.48 14.24
C SER A 97 8.41 -4.93 14.69
N GLY A 98 9.57 -5.18 15.28
CA GLY A 98 9.89 -6.46 15.91
C GLY A 98 10.57 -7.46 14.97
N SER A 99 10.58 -8.73 15.39
CA SER A 99 11.13 -9.84 14.60
C SER A 99 10.04 -10.42 13.70
N LEU A 100 10.27 -10.39 12.39
CA LEU A 100 9.35 -10.78 11.34
C LEU A 100 9.77 -12.12 10.73
N TYR A 101 9.10 -13.20 11.11
CA TYR A 101 9.34 -14.53 10.58
C TYR A 101 8.34 -14.90 9.49
N PHE A 102 8.82 -15.06 8.26
CA PHE A 102 8.03 -15.54 7.14
C PHE A 102 7.93 -17.05 7.18
N ASN A 103 6.79 -17.56 7.64
CA ASN A 103 6.57 -18.99 7.84
C ASN A 103 6.09 -19.65 6.54
N PRO A 104 6.91 -20.49 5.88
CA PRO A 104 6.54 -21.09 4.58
C PRO A 104 5.52 -22.22 4.71
N VAL A 105 5.37 -22.84 5.89
CA VAL A 105 4.47 -23.99 6.11
C VAL A 105 3.03 -23.51 6.25
N PHE A 106 2.81 -22.55 7.15
CA PHE A 106 1.48 -22.01 7.42
C PHE A 106 1.16 -20.79 6.55
N THR A 107 2.13 -20.33 5.76
CA THR A 107 1.97 -19.20 4.84
C THR A 107 1.41 -17.97 5.54
N GLN A 108 2.13 -17.57 6.58
CA GLN A 108 1.81 -16.45 7.45
C GLN A 108 3.09 -15.69 7.81
N LEU A 109 2.94 -14.42 8.12
CA LEU A 109 3.98 -13.61 8.72
C LEU A 109 3.77 -13.63 10.23
N VAL A 110 4.76 -14.09 11.00
CA VAL A 110 4.72 -14.07 12.46
C VAL A 110 5.59 -12.93 12.95
N ARG A 111 5.03 -12.06 13.79
CA ARG A 111 5.75 -10.98 14.46
C ARG A 111 5.99 -11.36 15.92
N THR A 112 7.22 -11.21 16.40
CA THR A 112 7.57 -11.34 17.82
C THR A 112 8.04 -10.00 18.39
N ILE A 113 7.44 -9.56 19.48
CA ILE A 113 7.83 -8.39 20.29
C ILE A 113 7.74 -8.80 21.75
N GLU A 114 8.81 -8.66 22.53
CA GLU A 114 8.83 -8.98 23.98
C GLU A 114 8.19 -10.36 24.26
N ASP A 115 8.65 -11.39 23.52
CA ASP A 115 8.18 -12.78 23.57
C ASP A 115 6.69 -13.02 23.22
N THR A 116 5.96 -11.98 22.83
CA THR A 116 4.58 -12.10 22.32
C THR A 116 4.58 -12.30 20.82
N GLU A 117 3.93 -13.36 20.35
CA GLU A 117 3.74 -13.65 18.93
C GLU A 117 2.37 -13.18 18.42
N GLU A 118 2.36 -12.54 17.26
CA GLU A 118 1.16 -12.17 16.53
C GLU A 118 1.26 -12.63 15.06
N GLY A 119 0.22 -13.30 14.59
CA GLY A 119 0.12 -13.78 13.21
C GLY A 119 -0.51 -12.74 12.28
N PHE A 120 0.09 -12.55 11.12
CA PHE A 120 -0.39 -11.69 10.04
C PHE A 120 -0.56 -12.49 8.73
N PRO A 121 -1.48 -12.07 7.84
CA PRO A 121 -1.54 -12.60 6.49
C PRO A 121 -0.18 -12.50 5.79
N ASP A 122 0.17 -13.51 5.00
CA ASP A 122 1.44 -13.54 4.27
C ASP A 122 1.48 -12.46 3.17
N PRO A 123 2.35 -11.45 3.30
CA PRO A 123 2.44 -10.37 2.33
C PRO A 123 3.03 -10.84 1.00
N VAL A 124 3.80 -11.93 0.96
CA VAL A 124 4.33 -12.50 -0.29
C VAL A 124 3.19 -13.06 -1.14
N LYS A 125 2.24 -13.76 -0.50
CA LYS A 125 1.02 -14.20 -1.18
C LYS A 125 0.16 -13.02 -1.64
N GLN A 126 0.07 -11.97 -0.83
CA GLN A 126 -0.69 -10.76 -1.17
C GLN A 126 -0.11 -10.10 -2.44
N VAL A 127 1.20 -9.85 -2.48
CA VAL A 127 1.83 -9.20 -3.63
C VAL A 127 1.81 -10.08 -4.88
N LYS A 128 1.97 -11.40 -4.77
CA LYS A 128 1.82 -12.30 -5.92
C LYS A 128 0.41 -12.28 -6.51
N ARG A 129 -0.61 -12.16 -5.67
CA ARG A 129 -2.01 -12.02 -6.11
C ARG A 129 -2.25 -10.68 -6.81
N GLN A 130 -1.68 -9.59 -6.29
CA GLN A 130 -1.71 -8.28 -6.96
C GLN A 130 -1.04 -8.35 -8.34
N ALA A 131 0.13 -9.01 -8.48
CA ALA A 131 0.79 -9.20 -9.77
C ALA A 131 -0.09 -9.98 -10.76
N TYR A 132 -0.74 -11.04 -10.29
CA TYR A 132 -1.69 -11.82 -11.10
C TYR A 132 -2.85 -10.95 -11.60
N HIS A 133 -3.50 -10.20 -10.71
CA HIS A 133 -4.62 -9.33 -11.11
C HIS A 133 -4.19 -8.20 -12.03
N LEU A 134 -3.01 -7.59 -11.78
CA LEU A 134 -2.48 -6.56 -12.66
C LEU A 134 -2.19 -7.11 -14.06
N LYS A 135 -1.61 -8.31 -14.15
CA LYS A 135 -1.40 -9.00 -15.44
C LYS A 135 -2.72 -9.15 -16.20
N SER A 136 -3.74 -9.73 -15.57
CA SER A 136 -5.06 -9.90 -16.21
C SER A 136 -5.67 -8.56 -16.62
N TRP A 137 -5.55 -7.53 -15.78
CA TRP A 137 -6.04 -6.19 -16.11
C TRP A 137 -5.33 -5.61 -17.34
N ILE A 138 -4.00 -5.75 -17.45
CA ILE A 138 -3.22 -5.27 -18.62
C ILE A 138 -3.66 -6.00 -19.91
N GLU A 139 -3.87 -7.31 -19.84
CA GLU A 139 -4.35 -8.13 -20.95
C GLU A 139 -5.75 -7.69 -21.42
N GLU A 140 -6.67 -7.47 -20.48
CA GLU A 140 -8.01 -6.93 -20.76
C GLU A 140 -7.95 -5.55 -21.41
N GLN A 141 -6.98 -4.72 -21.03
CA GLN A 141 -6.73 -3.42 -21.66
C GLN A 141 -6.10 -3.50 -23.06
N ARG A 142 -5.79 -4.70 -23.55
CA ARG A 142 -5.13 -5.02 -24.83
C ARG A 142 -3.72 -4.45 -24.96
N PHE A 143 -2.95 -4.49 -23.87
CA PHE A 143 -1.53 -4.16 -23.87
C PHE A 143 -0.69 -5.44 -23.77
N PRO A 144 0.54 -5.46 -24.33
CA PRO A 144 1.49 -6.53 -24.04
C PRO A 144 1.82 -6.51 -22.54
N VAL A 145 2.04 -7.69 -21.97
CA VAL A 145 2.38 -7.84 -20.54
C VAL A 145 3.90 -7.94 -20.40
N PRO A 146 4.57 -6.93 -19.83
CA PRO A 146 5.98 -7.02 -19.48
C PRO A 146 6.18 -7.95 -18.28
N PRO A 147 7.42 -8.32 -17.95
CA PRO A 147 7.74 -8.89 -16.65
C PRO A 147 7.18 -8.03 -15.51
N ILE A 148 6.48 -8.67 -14.57
CA ILE A 148 5.95 -8.04 -13.35
C ILE A 148 6.74 -8.60 -12.17
N GLU A 149 7.47 -7.75 -11.47
CA GLU A 149 8.35 -8.08 -10.35
C GLU A 149 7.71 -7.68 -9.02
N PRO A 150 7.12 -8.65 -8.28
CA PRO A 150 6.51 -8.38 -6.99
C PRO A 150 7.53 -8.29 -5.86
N LEU A 151 7.39 -7.28 -5.02
CA LEU A 151 8.23 -7.06 -3.84
C LEU A 151 7.38 -6.81 -2.60
N VAL A 152 7.78 -7.41 -1.48
CA VAL A 152 7.33 -7.01 -0.15
C VAL A 152 8.41 -6.10 0.43
N VAL A 153 8.03 -4.89 0.80
CA VAL A 153 8.93 -3.90 1.38
C VAL A 153 8.66 -3.77 2.87
N ILE A 154 9.66 -4.03 3.70
CA ILE A 154 9.61 -3.76 5.13
C ILE A 154 10.05 -2.31 5.37
N GLY A 155 9.10 -1.44 5.66
CA GLY A 155 9.32 0.00 5.83
C GLY A 155 9.95 0.38 7.16
N ASN A 156 9.84 -0.46 8.19
CA ASN A 156 10.49 -0.22 9.47
C ASN A 156 11.91 -0.81 9.44
N GLU A 157 12.91 0.06 9.30
CA GLU A 157 14.33 -0.32 9.24
C GLU A 157 14.86 -1.03 10.50
N ARG A 158 14.16 -0.92 11.64
CA ARG A 158 14.54 -1.59 12.89
C ARG A 158 14.01 -3.03 12.99
N SER A 159 13.27 -3.49 11.99
CA SER A 159 12.67 -4.82 12.00
C SER A 159 13.71 -5.88 11.68
N VAL A 160 13.65 -7.01 12.39
CA VAL A 160 14.52 -8.16 12.10
C VAL A 160 13.79 -9.11 11.18
N ILE A 161 14.22 -9.20 9.93
CA ILE A 161 13.62 -10.10 8.94
C ILE A 161 14.24 -11.49 9.06
N LYS A 162 13.41 -12.51 9.25
CA LYS A 162 13.83 -13.91 9.37
C LYS A 162 13.09 -14.79 8.38
N PHE A 163 13.83 -15.72 7.77
CA PHE A 163 13.29 -16.75 6.89
C PHE A 163 13.67 -18.13 7.42
N HIS A 164 12.91 -19.13 7.00
CA HIS A 164 13.33 -20.51 7.19
C HIS A 164 14.62 -20.78 6.38
N PRO A 165 15.64 -21.49 6.90
CA PRO A 165 16.93 -21.67 6.20
C PRO A 165 16.84 -22.31 4.81
N ARG A 166 15.78 -23.07 4.55
CA ARG A 166 15.51 -23.71 3.24
C ARG A 166 14.68 -22.84 2.29
N ASP A 167 14.17 -21.71 2.75
CA ASP A 167 13.38 -20.80 1.93
C ASP A 167 14.30 -19.98 1.03
N LYS A 168 14.28 -20.30 -0.26
CA LYS A 168 15.06 -19.59 -1.28
C LYS A 168 14.26 -18.51 -2.01
N ILE A 169 12.94 -18.46 -1.81
CA ILE A 169 12.03 -17.63 -2.60
C ILE A 169 11.78 -16.32 -1.87
N ASN A 170 11.37 -16.37 -0.60
CA ASN A 170 11.02 -15.18 0.15
C ASN A 170 12.19 -14.19 0.31
N PRO A 171 13.45 -14.62 0.52
CA PRO A 171 14.59 -13.71 0.55
C PRO A 171 14.81 -12.91 -0.74
N GLN A 172 14.26 -13.37 -1.88
CA GLN A 172 14.36 -12.63 -3.15
C GLN A 172 13.24 -11.61 -3.34
N LEU A 173 12.12 -11.77 -2.62
CA LEU A 173 10.91 -10.98 -2.76
C LEU A 173 10.73 -9.97 -1.62
N VAL A 174 11.25 -10.27 -0.44
CA VAL A 174 11.12 -9.45 0.76
C VAL A 174 12.40 -8.64 0.96
N ILE A 175 12.28 -7.33 0.98
CA ILE A 175 13.41 -6.40 1.10
C ILE A 175 13.15 -5.31 2.16
N PRO A 176 14.18 -4.80 2.84
CA PRO A 176 14.10 -3.53 3.55
C PRO A 176 13.81 -2.37 2.59
N SER A 177 13.22 -1.28 3.08
CA SER A 177 12.95 -0.08 2.26
C SER A 177 14.20 0.56 1.67
N SER A 178 15.33 0.50 2.38
CA SER A 178 16.63 0.97 1.90
C SER A 178 17.15 0.21 0.66
N GLU A 179 16.67 -1.01 0.43
CA GLU A 179 17.09 -1.85 -0.70
C GLU A 179 16.30 -1.58 -1.99
N ILE A 180 15.26 -0.73 -1.96
CA ILE A 180 14.45 -0.41 -3.14
C ILE A 180 15.30 0.05 -4.33
N PRO A 181 16.21 1.05 -4.21
CA PRO A 181 16.95 1.54 -5.36
C PRO A 181 17.83 0.46 -6.00
N TYR A 182 18.48 -0.37 -5.16
CA TYR A 182 19.33 -1.46 -5.62
C TYR A 182 18.53 -2.55 -6.33
N LYS A 183 17.38 -2.93 -5.79
CA LYS A 183 16.52 -3.95 -6.38
C LYS A 183 15.91 -3.50 -7.71
N ILE A 184 15.48 -2.25 -7.80
CA ILE A 184 14.98 -1.68 -9.05
C ILE A 184 16.09 -1.59 -10.09
N ASN A 185 17.29 -1.13 -9.72
CA ASN A 185 18.45 -1.12 -10.63
C ASN A 185 18.83 -2.54 -11.11
N TYR A 186 18.74 -3.55 -10.24
CA TYR A 186 18.92 -4.95 -10.63
C TYR A 186 17.91 -5.37 -11.71
N PHE A 187 16.63 -5.03 -11.58
CA PHE A 187 15.63 -5.31 -12.61
C PHE A 187 15.88 -4.57 -13.92
N THR A 188 16.29 -3.29 -13.86
CA THR A 188 16.70 -2.51 -15.05
C THR A 188 17.90 -3.14 -15.76
N ASN A 189 18.77 -3.84 -15.03
CA ASN A 189 19.88 -4.60 -15.61
C ASN A 189 19.47 -5.97 -16.14
N LYS A 190 18.49 -6.61 -15.52
CA LYS A 190 17.94 -7.91 -15.95
C LYS A 190 17.11 -7.80 -17.23
N TYR A 191 16.29 -6.76 -17.37
CA TYR A 191 15.36 -6.60 -18.49
C TYR A 191 15.84 -5.54 -19.47
N LYS A 192 16.25 -5.98 -20.66
CA LYS A 192 16.80 -5.11 -21.72
C LYS A 192 15.87 -4.90 -22.92
N ALA A 193 14.87 -5.76 -23.09
CA ALA A 193 13.90 -5.65 -24.16
C ALA A 193 12.76 -4.70 -23.78
N GLU A 194 12.52 -3.67 -24.58
CA GLU A 194 11.37 -2.78 -24.40
C GLU A 194 10.08 -3.54 -24.68
N ALA A 195 9.18 -3.57 -23.70
CA ALA A 195 7.82 -4.08 -23.85
C ALA A 195 6.85 -3.00 -24.31
N TYR A 196 7.15 -1.73 -24.00
CA TYR A 196 6.32 -0.58 -24.36
C TYR A 196 7.12 0.50 -25.07
N SER A 197 6.67 0.88 -26.27
CA SER A 197 7.06 2.16 -26.86
C SER A 197 6.57 3.33 -25.99
N THR A 198 7.20 4.50 -26.11
CA THR A 198 6.78 5.74 -25.43
C THR A 198 5.28 6.05 -25.61
N ARG A 199 4.72 5.75 -26.79
CA ARG A 199 3.29 5.94 -27.06
C ARG A 199 2.41 4.95 -26.29
N GLN A 200 2.79 3.67 -26.24
CA GLN A 200 2.07 2.66 -25.46
C GLN A 200 2.14 2.98 -23.97
N LEU A 201 3.33 3.35 -23.48
CA LEU A 201 3.55 3.68 -22.07
C LEU A 201 2.65 4.84 -21.62
N LYS A 202 2.61 5.94 -22.39
CA LYS A 202 1.71 7.07 -22.11
C LYS A 202 0.23 6.66 -22.10
N LYS A 203 -0.21 5.83 -23.05
CA LYS A 203 -1.59 5.32 -23.07
C LYS A 203 -1.91 4.45 -21.87
N LEU A 204 -0.98 3.59 -21.45
CA LEU A 204 -1.15 2.74 -20.28
C LEU A 204 -1.25 3.57 -19.00
N ILE A 205 -0.39 4.57 -18.84
CA ILE A 205 -0.44 5.55 -17.74
C ILE A 205 -1.84 6.17 -17.63
N THR A 206 -2.35 6.75 -18.72
CA THR A 206 -3.68 7.36 -18.73
C THR A 206 -4.78 6.34 -18.40
N LYS A 207 -4.69 5.10 -18.88
CA LYS A 207 -5.66 4.05 -18.54
C LYS A 207 -5.63 3.68 -17.06
N LEU A 208 -4.45 3.60 -16.44
CA LEU A 208 -4.29 3.33 -15.01
C LEU A 208 -4.93 4.45 -14.18
N GLU A 209 -4.71 5.71 -14.57
CA GLU A 209 -5.30 6.88 -13.90
C GLU A 209 -6.83 6.89 -13.99
N ILE A 210 -7.40 6.70 -15.18
CA ILE A 210 -8.85 6.69 -15.40
C ILE A 210 -9.53 5.51 -14.69
N SER A 211 -8.85 4.35 -14.64
CA SER A 211 -9.40 3.14 -14.03
C SER A 211 -9.24 3.10 -12.51
N HIS A 212 -8.49 4.05 -11.93
CA HIS A 212 -8.33 4.14 -10.49
C HIS A 212 -9.66 4.44 -9.82
N THR A 213 -10.08 3.55 -8.92
CA THR A 213 -11.32 3.72 -8.14
C THR A 213 -10.99 3.75 -6.64
N PRO A 214 -10.91 4.94 -6.01
CA PRO A 214 -10.68 5.06 -4.58
C PRO A 214 -11.69 4.26 -3.75
N LEU A 215 -11.25 3.71 -2.63
CA LEU A 215 -12.15 3.04 -1.69
C LEU A 215 -12.98 4.08 -0.93
N LEU A 216 -14.29 4.07 -1.14
CA LEU A 216 -15.25 4.84 -0.33
C LEU A 216 -15.71 3.96 0.84
N THR A 217 -15.56 4.48 2.06
CA THR A 217 -16.01 3.81 3.28
C THR A 217 -17.18 4.58 3.87
N GLU A 218 -18.32 3.92 4.07
CA GLU A 218 -19.42 4.48 4.85
C GLU A 218 -19.06 4.44 6.34
N ILE A 219 -18.36 5.48 6.80
CA ILE A 219 -17.69 5.46 8.12
C ILE A 219 -18.66 5.25 9.28
N LEU A 220 -19.86 5.83 9.21
CA LEU A 220 -20.89 5.68 10.23
C LEU A 220 -21.45 4.25 10.26
N GLN A 221 -21.68 3.65 9.09
CA GLN A 221 -22.14 2.27 8.99
C GLN A 221 -21.07 1.30 9.50
N ARG A 222 -19.80 1.53 9.16
CA ARG A 222 -18.66 0.72 9.63
C ARG A 222 -18.61 0.61 11.15
N TYR A 223 -18.86 1.71 11.86
CA TYR A 223 -18.90 1.74 13.31
C TYR A 223 -20.31 1.60 13.88
N GLN A 224 -21.34 1.42 13.04
CA GLN A 224 -22.75 1.37 13.44
C GLN A 224 -23.18 2.57 14.31
N ILE A 225 -22.72 3.77 13.96
CA ILE A 225 -23.02 5.02 14.67
C ILE A 225 -24.14 5.76 13.94
N SER A 226 -25.21 6.10 14.65
CA SER A 226 -26.27 6.96 14.15
C SER A 226 -25.78 8.42 14.07
N PRO A 227 -26.19 9.19 13.04
CA PRO A 227 -25.89 10.63 12.98
C PRO A 227 -26.30 11.39 14.25
N ALA A 228 -27.35 10.96 14.95
CA ALA A 228 -27.84 11.61 16.18
C ALA A 228 -26.91 11.43 17.39
N GLU A 229 -25.99 10.45 17.35
CA GLU A 229 -24.99 10.22 18.40
C GLU A 229 -23.78 11.18 18.29
N LEU A 230 -23.69 11.95 17.21
CA LEU A 230 -22.61 12.90 16.96
C LEU A 230 -22.92 14.29 17.51
N LYS A 231 -21.87 15.05 17.84
CA LYS A 231 -21.95 16.50 18.07
C LYS A 231 -22.50 17.17 16.80
N GLN A 232 -23.70 17.74 16.91
CA GLN A 232 -24.39 18.46 15.82
C GLN A 232 -23.87 19.90 15.70
N GLY A 233 -24.16 20.52 14.56
CA GLY A 233 -23.79 21.91 14.29
C GLY A 233 -22.50 22.07 13.47
N VAL A 234 -22.16 23.31 13.14
CA VAL A 234 -20.96 23.68 12.40
C VAL A 234 -19.82 23.95 13.38
N GLN A 235 -18.65 23.37 13.09
CA GLN A 235 -17.47 23.61 13.92
C GLN A 235 -16.91 25.02 13.69
N CYS A 236 -16.81 25.82 14.74
CA CYS A 236 -16.16 27.12 14.66
C CYS A 236 -14.65 26.95 14.45
N GLN A 237 -14.10 27.50 13.36
CA GLN A 237 -12.66 27.40 13.06
C GLN A 237 -11.76 28.23 14.00
N LYS A 238 -12.33 29.13 14.80
CA LYS A 238 -11.57 29.97 15.75
C LYS A 238 -11.47 29.38 17.15
N CYS A 239 -12.56 28.78 17.65
CA CYS A 239 -12.61 28.26 19.02
C CYS A 239 -12.86 26.75 19.11
N PHE A 240 -13.15 26.08 17.98
CA PHE A 240 -13.38 24.63 17.84
C PHE A 240 -14.67 23.98 18.39
N PRO A 241 -15.63 24.64 19.08
CA PRO A 241 -16.89 24.00 19.44
C PRO A 241 -17.80 23.84 18.22
N PHE A 242 -18.72 22.89 18.30
CA PHE A 242 -19.84 22.73 17.36
C PHE A 242 -21.03 23.55 17.84
N ARG A 243 -21.65 24.32 16.94
CA ARG A 243 -22.81 25.17 17.21
C ARG A 243 -23.87 25.02 16.13
#